data_AF-A0A969DJH6-F1
#
_entry.id   AF-A0A969DJH6-F1
#
_cell.length_a   1.000
_cell.length_b   1.000
_cell.length_c   1.000
_cell.angle_alpha   90.00
_cell.angle_beta   90.00
_cell.angle_gamma   90.00
#
_symmetry.space_group_name_H-M   'P 1'
#
loop_
_entity.id
_entity.type
_entity.pdbx_description
1 polymer ?
#
loop_
_entity_poly.entity_id
_entity_poly.type
_entity_poly.pdbx_seq_one_letter_code
_entity_poly.pdbx_strand_id
1 'polypeptide(L)'
;MQETLAHNPGITGHLVDLFRARFDPEGSGERAAPMQGIRVAIEAGLEAVSNLDEDRILRRFLNVICSTLRTNYYQPAKEGGPKPYLSFKLDSRKLDDLPLPRMNVEVFVYSPRMEGIHLRGGKVARGGIRWSDRREDFRSEVLGLV
;
A
#
# COMPACT_ATOMS: atom_id res chain seq x y z
N MET A 1 -2.00 -5.18 14.72
CA MET A 1 -1.27 -4.50 13.62
C MET A 1 -0.29 -3.47 14.15
N GLN A 2 -0.72 -2.38 14.80
CA GLN A 2 0.22 -1.38 15.35
C GLN A 2 1.24 -2.01 16.32
N GLU A 3 0.77 -2.87 17.22
CA GLU A 3 1.61 -3.59 18.18
C GLU A 3 2.64 -4.50 17.49
N THR A 4 2.24 -5.24 16.46
CA THR A 4 3.15 -6.04 15.62
C THR A 4 4.31 -5.21 15.05
N LEU A 5 4.01 -4.01 14.53
CA LEU A 5 5.05 -3.13 14.00
C LEU A 5 5.97 -2.61 15.11
N ALA A 6 5.41 -2.28 16.28
CA ALA A 6 6.17 -1.85 17.44
C ALA A 6 7.07 -2.95 18.03
N HIS A 7 6.62 -4.21 18.01
CA HIS A 7 7.42 -5.37 18.44
C HIS A 7 8.53 -5.74 17.46
N ASN A 8 8.38 -5.35 16.18
CA ASN A 8 9.34 -5.66 15.12
C ASN A 8 9.92 -4.37 14.50
N PRO A 9 10.59 -3.50 15.29
CA PRO A 9 10.99 -2.16 14.83
C PRO A 9 12.05 -2.21 13.73
N GLY A 10 12.96 -3.20 13.74
CA GLY A 10 13.98 -3.37 12.69
C GLY A 10 13.36 -3.67 11.32
N ILE A 11 12.41 -4.62 11.28
CA ILE A 11 11.66 -4.95 10.06
C ILE A 11 10.81 -3.75 9.62
N THR A 12 10.15 -3.08 10.57
CA THR A 12 9.34 -1.90 10.30
C THR A 12 10.17 -0.76 9.68
N GLY A 13 11.39 -0.52 10.18
CA GLY A 13 12.33 0.42 9.59
C GLY A 13 12.65 0.08 8.14
N HIS A 14 13.02 -1.17 7.87
CA HIS A 14 13.31 -1.62 6.51
C HIS A 14 12.10 -1.53 5.57
N LEU A 15 10.87 -1.74 6.06
CA LEU A 15 9.65 -1.54 5.27
C LEU A 15 9.49 -0.07 4.85
N VAL A 16 9.76 0.88 5.75
CA VAL A 16 9.76 2.32 5.45
C VAL A 16 10.87 2.67 4.45
N ASP A 17 12.07 2.12 4.63
CA ASP A 17 13.20 2.34 3.71
C ASP A 17 12.90 1.79 2.32
N LEU A 18 12.28 0.62 2.23
CA LEU A 18 11.84 0.04 0.95
C LEU A 18 10.81 0.95 0.26
N PHE A 19 9.86 1.49 1.01
CA PHE A 19 8.88 2.45 0.47
C PHE A 19 9.58 3.70 -0.08
N ARG A 20 10.51 4.28 0.67
CA ARG A 20 11.26 5.48 0.25
C ARG A 20 12.10 5.20 -0.99
N ALA A 21 12.88 4.11 -0.98
CA ALA A 21 13.71 3.71 -2.11
C ALA A 21 12.90 3.52 -3.41
N ARG A 22 11.63 3.09 -3.30
CA ARG A 22 10.73 2.93 -4.45
C ARG A 22 10.18 4.25 -4.99
N PHE A 23 9.76 5.15 -4.09
CA PHE A 23 8.87 6.25 -4.47
C PHE A 23 9.46 7.65 -4.34
N ASP A 24 10.59 7.81 -3.64
CA ASP A 24 11.23 9.12 -3.49
C ASP A 24 11.67 9.66 -4.86
N PRO A 25 11.18 10.80 -5.34
CA PRO A 25 11.60 11.37 -6.61
C PRO A 25 13.05 11.89 -6.59
N GLU A 26 13.59 12.26 -5.42
CA GLU A 26 14.96 12.78 -5.26
C GLU A 26 16.00 11.66 -5.14
N GLY A 27 15.57 10.40 -4.98
CA GLY A 27 16.45 9.23 -4.94
C GLY A 27 17.27 9.05 -6.23
N SER A 28 18.54 8.65 -6.09
CA SER A 28 19.48 8.40 -7.18
C SER A 28 18.94 7.44 -8.26
N GLY A 29 19.37 7.62 -9.51
CA GLY A 29 18.82 6.93 -10.68
C GLY A 29 18.85 5.39 -10.63
N GLU A 30 19.82 4.78 -9.94
CA GLU A 30 19.91 3.33 -9.78
C GLU A 30 19.29 2.87 -8.44
N ARG A 31 17.99 2.52 -8.49
CA ARG A 31 17.21 2.11 -7.31
C ARG A 31 17.17 0.60 -7.08
N ALA A 32 17.47 -0.18 -8.11
CA ALA A 32 17.29 -1.64 -8.09
C ALA A 32 18.15 -2.35 -7.05
N ALA A 33 19.45 -2.05 -7.01
CA ALA A 33 20.39 -2.68 -6.07
C ALA A 33 20.09 -2.33 -4.59
N PRO A 34 19.88 -1.05 -4.20
CA PRO A 34 19.46 -0.71 -2.84
C PRO A 34 18.15 -1.39 -2.43
N MET A 35 17.14 -1.39 -3.32
CA MET A 35 15.86 -2.04 -3.05
C MET A 35 16.02 -3.55 -2.81
N GLN A 36 16.89 -4.22 -3.59
CA GLN A 36 17.12 -5.65 -3.40
C GLN A 36 17.80 -5.96 -2.07
N GLY A 37 18.79 -5.15 -1.66
CA GLY A 37 19.44 -5.30 -0.35
C GLY A 37 18.46 -5.15 0.81
N ILE A 38 17.59 -4.13 0.76
CA ILE A 38 16.55 -3.92 1.78
C ILE A 38 15.58 -5.10 1.83
N ARG A 39 15.16 -5.64 0.67
CA ARG A 39 14.26 -6.80 0.61
C ARG A 39 14.87 -8.04 1.26
N VAL A 40 16.14 -8.34 0.98
CA VAL A 40 16.85 -9.45 1.62
C VAL A 40 16.91 -9.27 3.14
N ALA A 41 17.16 -8.04 3.61
CA ALA A 41 17.16 -7.74 5.05
C ALA A 41 15.78 -7.91 5.70
N ILE A 42 14.69 -7.56 4.99
CA ILE A 42 13.32 -7.80 5.45
C ILE A 42 13.04 -9.32 5.51
N GLU A 43 13.38 -10.06 4.46
CA GLU A 43 13.14 -11.50 4.36
C GLU A 43 13.88 -12.27 5.47
N ALA A 44 15.16 -11.96 5.71
CA ALA A 44 15.92 -12.52 6.82
C ALA A 44 15.33 -12.15 8.20
N GLY A 45 14.83 -10.91 8.35
CA GLY A 45 14.15 -10.50 9.57
C GLY A 45 12.87 -11.28 9.83
N LEU A 46 12.07 -11.54 8.77
CA LEU A 46 10.83 -12.31 8.85
C LEU A 46 11.08 -13.77 9.25
N GLU A 47 12.18 -14.39 8.80
CA GLU A 47 12.56 -15.75 9.21
C GLU A 47 12.80 -15.88 10.73
N ALA A 48 13.14 -14.77 11.41
CA ALA A 48 13.36 -14.74 12.85
C ALA A 48 12.10 -14.45 13.67
N VAL A 49 10.95 -14.15 13.03
CA VAL A 49 9.69 -13.83 13.73
C VAL A 49 9.04 -15.12 14.21
N SER A 50 8.96 -15.32 15.53
CA SER A 50 8.41 -16.54 16.13
C SER A 50 6.88 -16.59 16.17
N ASN A 51 6.21 -15.43 16.16
CA ASN A 51 4.75 -15.35 16.14
C ASN A 51 4.22 -15.34 14.70
N LEU A 52 3.48 -16.39 14.33
CA LEU A 52 2.93 -16.57 12.98
C LEU A 52 1.99 -15.42 12.54
N ASP A 53 1.20 -14.86 13.46
CA ASP A 53 0.32 -13.74 13.14
C ASP A 53 1.11 -12.47 12.85
N GLU A 54 2.21 -12.24 13.58
CA GLU A 54 3.10 -11.11 13.34
C GLU A 54 3.83 -11.26 12.00
N ASP A 55 4.39 -12.44 11.69
CA ASP A 55 5.03 -12.74 10.41
C ASP A 55 4.06 -12.49 9.25
N ARG A 56 2.82 -13.00 9.35
CA ARG A 56 1.79 -12.79 8.33
C ARG A 56 1.45 -11.31 8.12
N ILE A 57 1.33 -10.53 9.19
CA ILE A 57 1.06 -9.09 9.11
C ILE A 57 2.23 -8.36 8.41
N LEU A 58 3.47 -8.64 8.79
CA LEU A 58 4.66 -8.00 8.21
C LEU A 58 4.85 -8.37 6.73
N ARG A 59 4.62 -9.64 6.36
CA ARG A 59 4.61 -10.08 4.96
C ARG A 59 3.55 -9.37 4.12
N ARG A 60 2.36 -9.13 4.69
CA ARG A 60 1.31 -8.35 4.02
C ARG A 60 1.73 -6.90 3.80
N PHE A 61 2.38 -6.25 4.76
CA PHE A 61 2.96 -4.91 4.54
C PHE A 61 3.99 -4.91 3.41
N LEU A 62 4.90 -5.89 3.39
CA LEU A 62 5.87 -6.04 2.30
C LEU A 62 5.17 -6.22 0.94
N ASN A 63 4.15 -7.09 0.86
CA ASN A 63 3.39 -7.33 -0.36
C ASN A 63 2.67 -6.05 -0.86
N VAL A 64 2.02 -5.28 0.03
CA VAL A 64 1.35 -4.03 -0.33
C VAL A 64 2.35 -2.99 -0.88
N ILE A 65 3.51 -2.83 -0.23
CA ILE A 65 4.56 -1.90 -0.68
C ILE A 65 5.07 -2.30 -2.08
N CYS A 66 5.34 -3.59 -2.27
CA CYS A 66 5.80 -4.13 -3.55
C CYS A 66 4.74 -4.02 -4.67
N SER A 67 3.47 -4.18 -4.32
CA SER A 67 2.31 -4.08 -5.24
C SER A 67 1.87 -2.64 -5.52
N THR A 68 2.41 -1.66 -4.78
CA THR A 68 2.15 -0.24 -5.04
C THR A 68 2.88 0.20 -6.32
N LEU A 69 2.10 0.75 -7.25
CA LEU A 69 2.54 1.26 -8.55
C LEU A 69 2.89 2.75 -8.48
N ARG A 70 2.09 3.54 -7.76
CA ARG A 70 2.28 4.99 -7.58
C ARG A 70 1.69 5.45 -6.26
N THR A 71 2.24 6.54 -5.73
CA THR A 71 1.70 7.24 -4.57
C THR A 71 1.83 8.76 -4.75
N ASN A 72 0.99 9.52 -4.06
CA ASN A 72 1.09 10.97 -3.97
C ASN A 72 1.95 11.46 -2.80
N TYR A 73 2.56 10.56 -2.00
CA TYR A 73 3.26 10.91 -0.76
C TYR A 73 4.28 12.07 -0.91
N TYR A 74 5.02 12.07 -2.02
CA TYR A 74 6.04 13.10 -2.33
C TYR A 74 5.51 14.29 -3.12
N GLN A 75 4.21 14.33 -3.43
CA GLN A 75 3.64 15.44 -4.20
C GLN A 75 3.24 16.58 -3.25
N PRO A 76 3.71 17.83 -3.49
CA PRO A 76 3.29 18.95 -2.68
C PRO A 76 1.80 19.26 -2.88
N ALA A 77 1.18 19.84 -1.85
CA ALA A 77 -0.12 20.49 -1.96
C ALA A 77 -0.01 21.81 -2.76
N LYS A 78 -1.15 22.36 -3.19
CA LYS A 78 -1.17 23.63 -3.95
C LYS A 78 -0.54 24.80 -3.20
N GLU A 79 -0.78 24.87 -1.89
CA GLU A 79 -0.25 25.89 -0.99
C GLU A 79 1.17 25.57 -0.48
N GLY A 80 1.82 24.53 -1.01
CA GLY A 80 3.05 23.96 -0.46
C GLY A 80 2.82 22.98 0.68
N GLY A 81 3.88 22.28 1.10
CA GLY A 81 3.82 21.25 2.13
C GLY A 81 3.12 19.94 1.70
N PRO A 82 2.96 18.97 2.61
CA PRO A 82 2.35 17.68 2.33
C PRO A 82 0.83 17.78 2.11
N LYS A 83 0.29 16.92 1.25
CA LYS A 83 -1.17 16.81 1.06
C LYS A 83 -1.84 16.25 2.33
N PRO A 84 -3.06 16.70 2.69
CA PRO A 84 -3.80 16.20 3.86
C PRO A 84 -4.43 14.80 3.65
N TYR A 85 -3.97 14.09 2.62
CA TYR A 85 -4.41 12.76 2.24
C TYR A 85 -3.29 12.04 1.49
N LEU A 86 -3.27 10.72 1.62
CA LEU A 86 -2.41 9.82 0.88
C LEU A 86 -3.23 9.01 -0.11
N SER A 87 -2.67 8.74 -1.28
CA SER A 87 -3.24 7.82 -2.24
C SER A 87 -2.20 6.81 -2.71
N PHE A 88 -2.64 5.57 -2.87
CA PHE A 88 -1.83 4.45 -3.30
C PHE A 88 -2.54 3.75 -4.45
N LYS A 89 -1.89 3.72 -5.61
CA LYS A 89 -2.35 2.97 -6.77
C LYS A 89 -1.73 1.57 -6.73
N LEU A 90 -2.54 0.56 -6.50
CA LEU A 90 -2.13 -0.83 -6.28
C LEU A 90 -2.40 -1.68 -7.51
N ASP A 91 -1.48 -2.59 -7.84
CA ASP A 91 -1.74 -3.70 -8.74
C ASP A 91 -2.50 -4.79 -8.00
N SER A 92 -3.83 -4.83 -8.16
CA SER A 92 -4.70 -5.73 -7.37
C SER A 92 -4.40 -7.21 -7.62
N ARG A 93 -3.80 -7.54 -8.77
CA ARG A 93 -3.48 -8.92 -9.13
C ARG A 93 -2.25 -9.44 -8.38
N LYS A 94 -1.39 -8.53 -7.91
CA LYS A 94 -0.19 -8.85 -7.12
C LYS A 94 -0.42 -8.80 -5.60
N LEU A 95 -1.58 -8.34 -5.17
CA LEU A 95 -1.96 -8.36 -3.76
C LEU A 95 -2.27 -9.78 -3.32
N ASP A 96 -1.56 -10.23 -2.29
CA ASP A 96 -1.80 -11.52 -1.64
C ASP A 96 -3.11 -11.44 -0.84
N ASP A 97 -3.82 -12.57 -0.72
CA ASP A 97 -5.08 -12.71 0.03
C ASP A 97 -6.22 -11.75 -0.37
N LEU A 98 -6.10 -10.99 -1.47
CA LEU A 98 -7.17 -10.11 -1.93
C LEU A 98 -8.38 -10.94 -2.41
N PRO A 99 -9.60 -10.71 -1.88
CA PRO A 99 -10.79 -11.47 -2.27
C PRO A 99 -11.14 -11.31 -3.76
N LEU A 100 -11.68 -12.37 -4.35
CA LEU A 100 -12.24 -12.32 -5.70
C LEU A 100 -13.55 -11.49 -5.72
N PRO A 101 -13.88 -10.82 -6.84
CA PRO A 101 -13.06 -10.62 -8.03
C PRO A 101 -11.90 -9.64 -7.82
N ARG A 102 -10.74 -9.92 -8.44
CA ARG A 102 -9.58 -9.01 -8.44
C ARG A 102 -9.60 -8.10 -9.66
N MET A 103 -9.73 -6.80 -9.43
CA MET A 103 -9.70 -5.80 -10.49
C MET A 103 -8.27 -5.61 -11.02
N ASN A 104 -8.09 -4.80 -12.07
CA ASN A 104 -6.76 -4.55 -12.63
C ASN A 104 -5.94 -3.62 -11.71
N VAL A 105 -6.60 -2.59 -11.16
CA VAL A 105 -5.98 -1.62 -10.26
C VAL A 105 -6.98 -1.23 -9.17
N GLU A 106 -6.51 -1.07 -7.93
CA GLU A 106 -7.25 -0.39 -6.86
C GLU A 106 -6.50 0.89 -6.49
N VAL A 107 -7.21 2.02 -6.40
CA VAL A 107 -6.65 3.24 -5.81
C VAL A 107 -7.25 3.37 -4.43
N PHE A 108 -6.42 3.20 -3.41
CA PHE A 108 -6.78 3.46 -2.02
C PHE A 108 -6.42 4.89 -1.66
N VAL A 109 -7.32 5.59 -0.97
CA VAL A 109 -7.12 6.95 -0.47
C VAL A 109 -7.38 6.96 1.02
N TYR A 110 -6.45 7.51 1.79
CA TYR A 110 -6.56 7.69 3.22
C TYR A 110 -6.42 9.16 3.60
N SER A 111 -7.31 9.65 4.46
CA SER A 111 -7.23 10.93 5.13
C SER A 111 -7.82 10.77 6.53
N PRO A 112 -7.39 11.57 7.53
CA PRO A 112 -8.04 11.57 8.85
C PRO A 112 -9.55 11.86 8.81
N ARG A 113 -10.06 12.40 7.69
CA ARG A 113 -11.46 12.77 7.51
C ARG A 113 -12.28 11.76 6.71
N MET A 114 -11.64 10.92 5.89
CA MET A 114 -12.31 9.95 5.01
C MET A 114 -11.34 8.90 4.49
N GLU A 115 -11.90 7.75 4.14
CA GLU A 115 -11.23 6.71 3.35
C GLU A 115 -11.98 6.54 2.04
N GLY A 116 -11.29 6.12 0.99
CA GLY A 116 -11.90 5.91 -0.31
C GLY A 116 -11.19 4.85 -1.13
N ILE A 117 -11.95 4.17 -1.96
CA ILE A 117 -11.43 3.23 -2.95
C ILE A 117 -11.97 3.54 -4.34
N HIS A 118 -11.12 3.35 -5.35
CA HIS A 118 -11.55 3.31 -6.74
C HIS A 118 -11.04 2.01 -7.38
N LEU A 119 -11.98 1.17 -7.83
CA LEU A 119 -11.70 -0.11 -8.47
C LEU A 119 -11.80 0.02 -9.98
N ARG A 120 -10.76 -0.43 -10.69
CA ARG A 120 -10.68 -0.33 -12.15
C ARG A 120 -10.45 -1.69 -12.78
N GLY A 121 -11.42 -2.16 -13.57
CA GLY A 121 -11.35 -3.47 -14.25
C GLY A 121 -10.49 -3.50 -15.51
N GLY A 122 -10.36 -2.37 -16.22
CA GLY A 122 -9.65 -2.28 -17.51
C GLY A 122 -8.66 -1.12 -17.60
N LYS A 123 -8.09 -0.88 -18.79
CA LYS A 123 -7.21 0.28 -19.05
C LYS A 123 -7.97 1.60 -19.20
N VAL A 124 -9.28 1.56 -19.39
CA VAL A 124 -10.14 2.72 -19.13
C VAL A 124 -11.34 2.21 -18.35
N ALA A 125 -11.75 2.96 -17.33
CA ALA A 125 -12.92 2.66 -16.52
C ALA A 125 -13.73 3.94 -16.37
N ARG A 126 -15.05 3.78 -16.29
CA ARG A 126 -16.01 4.86 -16.06
C ARG A 126 -16.96 4.37 -14.97
N GLY A 127 -17.35 5.28 -14.08
CA GLY A 127 -18.23 4.98 -12.97
C GLY A 127 -18.54 6.26 -12.21
N GLY A 128 -19.61 6.22 -11.41
CA GLY A 128 -19.96 7.31 -10.50
C GLY A 128 -19.07 7.33 -9.25
N ILE A 129 -19.23 8.38 -8.44
CA ILE A 129 -18.67 8.46 -7.09
C ILE A 129 -19.83 8.25 -6.12
N ARG A 130 -19.62 7.41 -5.10
CA ARG A 130 -20.56 7.24 -3.98
C ARG A 130 -19.91 7.71 -2.68
N TRP A 131 -20.70 8.43 -1.89
CA TRP A 131 -20.38 8.72 -0.50
C TRP A 131 -21.15 7.73 0.38
N SER A 132 -20.45 7.04 1.27
CA SER A 132 -21.01 6.04 2.17
C SER A 132 -20.60 6.40 3.60
N ASP A 133 -21.55 6.29 4.53
CA ASP A 133 -21.33 6.37 5.97
C ASP A 133 -21.09 5.00 6.61
N ARG A 134 -21.16 3.92 5.82
CA ARG A 134 -20.91 2.56 6.26
C ARG A 134 -19.42 2.38 6.57
N ARG A 135 -19.14 1.86 7.76
CA ARG A 135 -17.78 1.44 8.17
C ARG A 135 -17.34 0.11 7.57
N GLU A 136 -18.26 -0.61 6.92
CA GLU A 136 -18.03 -1.96 6.39
C GLU A 136 -17.24 -1.95 5.07
N ASP A 137 -16.86 -3.13 4.59
CA ASP A 137 -16.00 -3.34 3.42
C ASP A 137 -16.52 -2.65 2.14
N PHE A 138 -16.11 -1.40 1.95
CA PHE A 138 -16.44 -0.59 0.79
C PHE A 138 -15.91 -1.19 -0.52
N ARG A 139 -14.96 -2.13 -0.48
CA ARG A 139 -14.53 -2.87 -1.67
C ARG A 139 -15.64 -3.77 -2.18
N SER A 140 -16.26 -4.55 -1.30
CA SER A 140 -17.39 -5.42 -1.63
C SER A 140 -18.59 -4.62 -2.12
N GLU A 141 -18.86 -3.46 -1.51
CA GLU A 141 -19.92 -2.55 -1.99
C GLU A 141 -19.65 -2.09 -3.43
N VAL A 142 -18.44 -1.60 -3.72
CA VAL A 142 -18.08 -1.12 -5.07
C VAL A 142 -18.13 -2.24 -6.11
N LEU A 143 -17.70 -3.46 -5.73
CA LEU A 143 -17.77 -4.63 -6.62
C LEU A 143 -19.21 -5.04 -6.93
N GLY A 144 -20.15 -4.85 -6.00
CA GLY A 144 -21.58 -5.10 -6.23
C GLY A 144 -22.28 -4.10 -7.16
N LEU A 145 -21.58 -3.05 -7.62
CA LEU A 145 -22.12 -2.06 -8.57
C LEU A 145 -21.85 -2.41 -10.04
N VAL A 146 -21.12 -3.51 -10.28
CA VAL A 146 -20.66 -3.94 -11.62
C VAL A 146 -21.46 -5.12 -12.11
#